data_AF-A0A8H5RP70-F1
#
_entry.id   AF-A0A8H5RP70-F1
#
_cell.length_a   1.000
_cell.length_b   1.000
_cell.length_c   1.000
_cell.angle_alpha   90.00
_cell.angle_beta   90.00
_cell.angle_gamma   90.00
#
_symmetry.space_group_name_H-M   'P 1'
#
loop_
_entity.id
_entity.type
_entity.pdbx_description
1 polymer ?
#
loop_
_entity_poly.entity_id
_entity_poly.type
_entity_poly.pdbx_seq_one_letter_code
_entity_poly.pdbx_strand_id
1 'polypeptide(L)'
;MHYTPVSVLPALLLSGTLSSCLPSPPKVREIVEIPGVRIENVASRSNGELLLSTMGEAKLYSVNPYKSPPKPEVIAQIEGVNSLFGITEIGDDVFALATGNDTGQQFQNNSMKLSLLKFKHGQLSVDTVFEESKYGPVNGIVALPHYKHIILGADSVRGEILRIDTTTGKVRVAIQDKEFTPIVDGLYGLGVNGIKIYKDYLYFTNTDRQTFGRMKIDKLGNKVGDVEIIYRLEKGSLSIPDDFIMDKNGNAYVGFWQDRLIKIIPDGKAIVLSEGLLAGPTSVILSRDAKSVFVVTAGQNNDNVSGGQVVQGVHNLSHANHDLPDPELTPLGEEQAQALTTKFPELANNVELIISSPLQRTIQTALLAFPLKFKAGMQVLAWSEVQEASDLICDTGSQLPDIQARFHGLPVDFSLIEPDWYLKMTGLMPSILKQLTGPTVRSALLP
;
A
#
# COMPACT_ATOMS: atom_id res chain seq x y z
N MET A 1 63.63 -15.68 -30.94
CA MET A 1 62.29 -15.07 -30.93
C MET A 1 61.51 -15.76 -29.82
N HIS A 2 61.21 -15.01 -28.76
CA HIS A 2 60.49 -15.51 -27.58
C HIS A 2 58.99 -15.58 -27.88
N TYR A 3 58.39 -16.75 -27.63
CA TYR A 3 56.94 -16.90 -27.52
C TYR A 3 56.56 -16.76 -26.05
N THR A 4 55.74 -15.77 -25.73
CA THR A 4 55.09 -15.59 -24.42
C THR A 4 53.89 -16.54 -24.31
N PRO A 5 53.74 -17.29 -23.19
CA PRO A 5 52.52 -18.05 -22.94
C PRO A 5 51.47 -17.13 -22.32
N VAL A 6 50.27 -17.13 -22.90
CA VAL A 6 49.06 -16.51 -22.32
C VAL A 6 48.57 -17.42 -21.19
N SER A 7 48.53 -16.88 -19.98
CA SER A 7 47.90 -17.50 -18.81
C SER A 7 46.38 -17.44 -18.96
N VAL A 8 45.72 -18.60 -19.04
CA VAL A 8 44.27 -18.71 -18.91
C VAL A 8 43.97 -19.01 -17.45
N LEU A 9 43.35 -18.05 -16.74
CA LEU A 9 42.82 -18.28 -15.40
C LEU A 9 41.63 -19.26 -15.50
N PRO A 10 41.57 -20.32 -14.66
CA PRO A 10 40.40 -21.18 -14.61
C PRO A 10 39.25 -20.43 -13.95
N ALA A 11 38.11 -20.37 -14.65
CA ALA A 11 36.86 -19.89 -14.09
C ALA A 11 36.48 -20.77 -12.88
N LEU A 12 36.47 -20.19 -11.68
CA LEU A 12 35.82 -20.80 -10.53
C LEU A 12 34.31 -20.86 -10.82
N LEU A 13 33.83 -22.06 -11.13
CA LEU A 13 32.42 -22.40 -11.01
C LEU A 13 32.07 -22.42 -9.52
N LEU A 14 31.65 -21.27 -9.00
CA LEU A 14 30.85 -21.21 -7.78
C LEU A 14 29.53 -21.90 -8.10
N SER A 15 29.40 -23.14 -7.62
CA SER A 15 28.14 -23.86 -7.54
C SER A 15 27.15 -22.98 -6.78
N GLY A 16 26.31 -22.26 -7.53
CA GLY A 16 25.20 -21.50 -7.00
C GLY A 16 24.25 -22.47 -6.31
N THR A 17 24.35 -22.53 -4.99
CA THR A 17 23.20 -22.91 -4.18
C THR A 17 22.08 -21.98 -4.61
N LEU A 18 20.96 -22.54 -5.08
CA LEU A 18 19.70 -21.81 -5.27
C LEU A 18 19.28 -21.30 -3.90
N SER A 19 19.86 -20.18 -3.48
CA SER A 19 19.35 -19.37 -2.40
C SER A 19 18.08 -18.78 -2.98
N SER A 20 16.94 -19.38 -2.64
CA SER A 20 15.64 -18.75 -2.85
C SER A 20 15.77 -17.33 -2.33
N CYS A 21 15.77 -16.34 -3.23
CA CYS A 21 15.83 -14.95 -2.85
C CYS A 21 14.55 -14.67 -2.06
N LEU A 22 14.63 -14.77 -0.74
CA LEU A 22 13.53 -14.40 0.14
C LEU A 22 13.20 -12.93 -0.22
N PRO A 23 11.94 -12.60 -0.49
CA PRO A 23 11.58 -11.22 -0.77
C PRO A 23 12.08 -10.35 0.39
N SER A 24 12.85 -9.31 0.08
CA SER A 24 13.31 -8.37 1.08
C SER A 24 12.09 -7.80 1.82
N PRO A 25 12.12 -7.65 3.15
CA PRO A 25 11.00 -7.06 3.87
C PRO A 25 10.66 -5.70 3.27
N PRO A 26 9.36 -5.33 3.21
CA PRO A 26 8.96 -4.05 2.65
C PRO A 26 9.72 -2.92 3.35
N LYS A 27 10.23 -1.97 2.58
CA LYS A 27 10.88 -0.78 3.15
C LYS A 27 9.79 0.03 3.85
N VAL A 28 9.86 0.07 5.18
CA VAL A 28 8.99 0.88 6.02
C VAL A 28 9.77 2.11 6.49
N ARG A 29 9.15 3.28 6.38
CA ARG A 29 9.73 4.56 6.76
C ARG A 29 8.70 5.34 7.57
N GLU A 30 9.10 5.83 8.73
CA GLU A 30 8.34 6.85 9.42
C GLU A 30 8.41 8.17 8.63
N ILE A 31 7.24 8.73 8.31
CA ILE A 31 7.13 10.04 7.66
C ILE A 31 7.23 11.12 8.72
N VAL A 32 6.39 11.02 9.75
CA VAL A 32 6.32 11.99 10.84
C VAL A 32 5.75 11.37 12.09
N GLU A 33 6.23 11.82 13.23
CA GLU A 33 5.63 11.61 14.56
C GLU A 33 5.04 12.92 15.06
N ILE A 34 3.87 12.85 15.70
CA ILE A 34 3.20 13.99 16.35
C ILE A 34 3.14 13.71 17.86
N PRO A 35 4.09 14.24 18.67
CA PRO A 35 4.17 13.97 20.10
C PRO A 35 2.86 14.26 20.85
N GLY A 36 2.46 13.35 21.73
CA GLY A 36 1.26 13.47 22.57
C GLY A 36 -0.08 13.35 21.85
N VAL A 37 -0.09 13.16 20.52
CA VAL A 37 -1.33 13.04 19.72
C VAL A 37 -1.67 11.58 19.48
N ARG A 38 -2.94 11.19 19.67
CA ARG A 38 -3.44 9.86 19.26
C ARG A 38 -4.16 10.01 17.92
N ILE A 39 -3.57 9.49 16.84
CA ILE A 39 -4.22 9.50 15.52
C ILE A 39 -5.11 8.27 15.42
N GLU A 40 -6.36 8.46 15.03
CA GLU A 40 -7.36 7.38 15.00
C GLU A 40 -7.72 6.95 13.59
N ASN A 41 -7.91 7.89 12.69
CA ASN A 41 -8.27 7.59 11.32
C ASN A 41 -7.59 8.52 10.33
N VAL A 42 -7.63 8.14 9.06
CA VAL A 42 -6.95 8.86 7.99
C VAL A 42 -7.74 8.84 6.69
N ALA A 43 -7.80 9.99 6.03
CA ALA A 43 -8.31 10.13 4.67
C ALA A 43 -7.29 10.85 3.77
N SER A 44 -7.31 10.55 2.47
CA SER A 44 -6.46 11.24 1.49
C SER A 44 -7.25 12.24 0.66
N ARG A 45 -6.82 13.50 0.67
CA ARG A 45 -7.34 14.58 -0.18
C ARG A 45 -6.97 14.40 -1.63
N SER A 46 -7.68 15.09 -2.52
CA SER A 46 -7.45 15.09 -3.99
C SER A 46 -5.98 15.35 -4.37
N ASN A 47 -5.32 16.24 -3.62
CA ASN A 47 -3.93 16.66 -3.78
C ASN A 47 -2.90 15.72 -3.13
N GLY A 48 -3.32 14.62 -2.52
CA GLY A 48 -2.43 13.65 -1.86
C GLY A 48 -2.06 13.98 -0.41
N GLU A 49 -2.55 15.10 0.15
CA GLU A 49 -2.42 15.37 1.60
C GLU A 49 -3.26 14.38 2.41
N LEU A 50 -2.80 14.07 3.61
CA LEU A 50 -3.49 13.20 4.56
C LEU A 50 -4.19 14.04 5.62
N LEU A 51 -5.47 13.75 5.84
CA LEU A 51 -6.27 14.26 6.93
C LEU A 51 -6.23 13.24 8.06
N LEU A 52 -5.81 13.67 9.25
CA LEU A 52 -5.64 12.81 10.42
C LEU A 52 -6.69 13.20 11.47
N SER A 53 -7.63 12.30 11.73
CA SER A 53 -8.55 12.45 12.85
C SER A 53 -7.86 12.01 14.14
N THR A 54 -8.06 12.75 15.23
CA THR A 54 -7.35 12.50 16.50
C THR A 54 -8.29 12.41 17.69
N MET A 55 -7.89 11.63 18.69
CA MET A 55 -8.61 11.48 19.95
C MET A 55 -8.00 12.34 21.07
N GLY A 56 -8.82 12.68 22.06
CA GLY A 56 -8.45 13.44 23.25
C GLY A 56 -8.66 14.96 23.13
N GLU A 57 -8.24 15.57 22.02
CA GLU A 57 -8.34 17.04 21.82
C GLU A 57 -9.28 17.46 20.67
N ALA A 58 -9.88 16.52 19.95
CA ALA A 58 -10.74 16.75 18.79
C ALA A 58 -10.12 17.62 17.68
N LYS A 59 -8.80 17.49 17.44
CA LYS A 59 -8.07 18.25 16.42
C LYS A 59 -7.93 17.47 15.11
N LEU A 60 -8.18 18.13 13.98
CA LEU A 60 -7.94 17.59 12.65
C LEU A 60 -6.59 18.11 12.16
N TYR A 61 -5.67 17.20 11.83
CA TYR A 61 -4.39 17.55 11.23
C TYR A 61 -4.42 17.33 9.73
N SER A 62 -3.69 18.17 8.99
CA SER A 62 -3.28 17.91 7.60
C SER A 62 -1.78 17.68 7.56
N VAL A 63 -1.33 16.71 6.77
CA VAL A 63 0.09 16.53 6.48
C VAL A 63 0.28 16.13 5.03
N ASN A 64 1.27 16.75 4.36
CA ASN A 64 1.71 16.31 3.05
C ASN A 64 2.84 15.28 3.22
N PRO A 65 2.60 13.99 2.94
CA PRO A 65 3.59 12.94 3.21
C PRO A 65 4.76 12.96 2.21
N TYR A 66 4.68 13.78 1.16
CA TYR A 66 5.70 13.89 0.11
C TYR A 66 6.63 15.10 0.29
N LYS A 67 6.37 15.96 1.28
CA LYS A 67 7.27 17.09 1.61
C LYS A 67 8.39 16.63 2.54
N SER A 68 9.55 17.24 2.40
CA SER A 68 10.72 17.00 3.27
C SER A 68 11.26 18.34 3.81
N PRO A 69 11.18 18.62 5.12
CA PRO A 69 10.50 17.80 6.13
C PRO A 69 8.97 17.84 5.97
N PRO A 70 8.24 16.76 6.31
CA PRO A 70 6.79 16.81 6.43
C PRO A 70 6.42 17.68 7.61
N LYS A 71 5.34 18.45 7.47
CA LYS A 71 4.88 19.40 8.48
C LYS A 71 3.39 19.17 8.75
N PRO A 72 3.03 18.51 9.86
CA PRO A 72 1.64 18.39 10.30
C PRO A 72 1.11 19.75 10.77
N GLU A 73 -0.10 20.10 10.35
CA GLU A 73 -0.74 21.36 10.70
C GLU A 73 -2.16 21.08 11.20
N VAL A 74 -2.54 21.65 12.35
CA VAL A 74 -3.93 21.63 12.80
C VAL A 74 -4.72 22.57 11.90
N ILE A 75 -5.71 22.02 11.20
CA ILE A 75 -6.54 22.77 10.25
C ILE A 75 -7.97 23.00 10.77
N ALA A 76 -8.41 22.23 11.76
CA ALA A 76 -9.67 22.42 12.46
C ALA A 76 -9.63 21.80 13.86
N GLN A 77 -10.51 22.27 14.74
CA GLN A 77 -10.84 21.65 16.01
C GLN A 77 -12.36 21.65 16.15
N ILE A 78 -12.95 20.52 16.54
CA ILE A 78 -14.41 20.40 16.66
C ILE A 78 -14.82 20.67 18.11
N GLU A 79 -15.72 21.62 18.31
CA GLU A 79 -16.16 22.02 19.65
C GLU A 79 -17.18 21.06 20.27
N GLY A 80 -17.17 20.96 21.61
CA GLY A 80 -18.12 20.15 22.38
C GLY A 80 -17.91 18.64 22.27
N VAL A 81 -16.81 18.19 21.65
CA VAL A 81 -16.36 16.80 21.60
C VAL A 81 -14.88 16.73 21.94
N ASN A 82 -14.40 15.57 22.37
CA ASN A 82 -12.98 15.34 22.64
C ASN A 82 -12.29 14.46 21.60
N SER A 83 -13.02 13.77 20.72
CA SER A 83 -12.42 12.81 19.79
C SER A 83 -13.03 12.86 18.40
N LEU A 84 -12.18 12.70 17.40
CA LEU A 84 -12.51 12.52 16.00
C LEU A 84 -12.25 11.05 15.64
N PHE A 85 -13.22 10.39 15.01
CA PHE A 85 -13.19 8.96 14.70
C PHE A 85 -13.07 8.77 13.18
N GLY A 86 -14.01 8.06 12.56
CA GLY A 86 -14.02 7.79 11.12
C GLY A 86 -14.14 9.04 10.27
N ILE A 87 -13.41 9.03 9.16
CA ILE A 87 -13.45 10.06 8.11
C ILE A 87 -13.60 9.39 6.75
N THR A 88 -14.49 9.90 5.89
CA THR A 88 -14.67 9.35 4.54
C THR A 88 -15.05 10.42 3.54
N GLU A 89 -14.56 10.30 2.30
CA GLU A 89 -14.87 11.21 1.20
C GLU A 89 -16.30 10.93 0.68
N ILE A 90 -17.16 11.95 0.71
CA ILE A 90 -18.56 11.88 0.24
C ILE A 90 -18.79 12.69 -1.05
N GLY A 91 -17.79 13.44 -1.49
CA GLY A 91 -17.81 14.27 -2.69
C GLY A 91 -16.40 14.76 -2.99
N ASP A 92 -16.20 15.44 -4.12
CA ASP A 92 -14.87 15.96 -4.50
C ASP A 92 -14.33 16.88 -3.41
N ASP A 93 -13.31 16.42 -2.69
CA ASP A 93 -12.70 17.14 -1.56
C ASP A 93 -13.74 17.56 -0.48
N VAL A 94 -14.79 16.75 -0.32
CA VAL A 94 -15.79 16.86 0.75
C VAL A 94 -15.80 15.58 1.58
N PHE A 95 -15.57 15.70 2.88
CA PHE A 95 -15.44 14.58 3.79
C PHE A 95 -16.49 14.64 4.89
N ALA A 96 -17.13 13.50 5.18
CA ALA A 96 -17.86 13.33 6.41
C ALA A 96 -16.87 12.92 7.51
N LEU A 97 -17.01 13.52 8.69
CA LEU A 97 -16.19 13.27 9.87
C LEU A 97 -17.09 12.94 11.06
N ALA A 98 -17.01 11.70 11.54
CA ALA A 98 -17.69 11.26 12.75
C ALA A 98 -16.89 11.71 13.98
N THR A 99 -17.57 12.29 14.96
CA THR A 99 -16.94 12.81 16.18
C THR A 99 -17.80 12.48 17.40
N GLY A 100 -17.19 12.54 18.58
CA GLY A 100 -17.89 12.30 19.84
C GLY A 100 -16.95 12.28 21.02
N ASN A 101 -17.43 11.78 22.15
CA ASN A 101 -16.66 11.73 23.39
C ASN A 101 -16.19 10.31 23.70
N ASP A 102 -14.91 10.19 24.01
CA ASP A 102 -14.28 9.02 24.63
C ASP A 102 -13.93 9.35 26.09
N THR A 103 -14.31 8.48 27.02
CA THR A 103 -13.96 8.64 28.45
C THR A 103 -12.64 7.94 28.81
N GLY A 104 -12.00 7.28 27.85
CA GLY A 104 -10.85 6.42 28.05
C GLY A 104 -11.21 5.00 28.52
N GLN A 105 -12.45 4.78 28.95
CA GLN A 105 -13.00 3.45 29.27
C GLN A 105 -13.97 2.96 28.20
N GLN A 106 -14.75 3.87 27.61
CA GLN A 106 -15.76 3.55 26.62
C GLN A 106 -16.15 4.79 25.83
N PHE A 107 -16.69 4.57 24.63
CA PHE A 107 -17.30 5.64 23.86
C PHE A 107 -18.61 6.09 24.51
N GLN A 108 -18.73 7.39 24.73
CA GLN A 108 -19.85 7.99 25.45
C GLN A 108 -21.11 7.98 24.55
N ASN A 109 -22.16 7.32 25.01
CA ASN A 109 -23.49 7.43 24.40
C ASN A 109 -24.00 8.88 24.45
N ASN A 110 -24.87 9.23 23.51
CA ASN A 110 -25.45 10.57 23.37
C ASN A 110 -24.42 11.68 23.06
N SER A 111 -23.30 11.33 22.43
CA SER A 111 -22.23 12.29 22.12
C SER A 111 -21.87 12.37 20.65
N MET A 112 -22.46 11.52 19.80
CA MET A 112 -22.11 11.51 18.38
C MET A 112 -22.52 12.81 17.71
N LYS A 113 -21.55 13.39 17.01
CA LYS A 113 -21.71 14.49 16.06
C LYS A 113 -21.23 14.05 14.68
N LEU A 114 -21.73 14.72 13.66
CA LEU A 114 -21.24 14.55 12.30
C LEU A 114 -20.96 15.92 11.69
N SER A 115 -19.73 16.10 11.21
CA SER A 115 -19.31 17.32 10.52
C SER A 115 -18.97 17.02 9.06
N LEU A 116 -19.15 18.01 8.19
CA LEU A 116 -18.68 18.02 6.81
C LEU A 116 -17.49 18.95 6.68
N LEU A 117 -16.36 18.38 6.26
CA LEU A 117 -15.17 19.12 5.89
C LEU A 117 -15.26 19.40 4.39
N LYS A 118 -15.31 20.67 3.99
CA LYS A 118 -15.40 21.08 2.59
C LYS A 118 -14.16 21.88 2.22
N PHE A 119 -13.37 21.36 1.29
CA PHE A 119 -12.20 22.06 0.78
C PHE A 119 -12.56 22.75 -0.54
N LYS A 120 -12.42 24.07 -0.62
CA LYS A 120 -12.65 24.85 -1.83
C LYS A 120 -11.55 25.88 -2.02
N HIS A 121 -10.88 25.84 -3.16
CA HIS A 121 -9.74 26.74 -3.47
C HIS A 121 -8.67 26.77 -2.35
N GLY A 122 -8.40 25.62 -1.74
CA GLY A 122 -7.42 25.50 -0.64
C GLY A 122 -7.90 25.96 0.73
N GLN A 123 -9.13 26.48 0.85
CA GLN A 123 -9.73 26.84 2.14
C GLN A 123 -10.64 25.71 2.65
N LEU A 124 -10.57 25.43 3.95
CA LEU A 124 -11.48 24.52 4.65
C LEU A 124 -12.66 25.30 5.22
N SER A 125 -13.88 24.81 5.00
CA SER A 125 -15.03 25.11 5.84
C SER A 125 -15.51 23.84 6.54
N VAL A 126 -15.95 23.98 7.79
CA VAL A 126 -16.49 22.88 8.60
C VAL A 126 -17.95 23.19 8.89
N ASP A 127 -18.84 22.35 8.39
CA ASP A 127 -20.28 22.46 8.65
C ASP A 127 -20.71 21.33 9.58
N THR A 128 -21.58 21.60 10.54
CA THR A 128 -22.22 20.53 11.33
C THR A 128 -23.46 20.00 10.60
N VAL A 129 -23.58 18.67 10.47
CA VAL A 129 -24.82 18.00 10.02
C VAL A 129 -25.78 17.84 11.20
N PHE A 130 -25.27 17.37 12.34
CA PHE A 130 -26.01 17.32 13.61
C PHE A 130 -25.04 17.39 14.79
N GLU A 131 -25.50 18.04 15.87
CA GLU A 131 -24.72 18.27 17.11
C GLU A 131 -24.96 17.20 18.18
N GLU A 132 -26.05 16.44 18.07
CA GLU A 132 -26.39 15.40 19.03
C GLU A 132 -27.14 14.26 18.36
N SER A 133 -26.97 13.06 18.91
CA SER A 133 -27.63 11.85 18.47
C SER A 133 -27.70 10.92 19.66
N LYS A 134 -28.75 10.09 19.78
CA LYS A 134 -28.87 9.09 20.86
C LYS A 134 -27.77 8.01 20.85
N TYR A 135 -26.99 7.95 19.78
CA TYR A 135 -25.90 7.01 19.58
C TYR A 135 -24.57 7.55 20.15
N GLY A 136 -23.62 6.66 20.40
CA GLY A 136 -22.23 7.02 20.62
C GLY A 136 -21.51 7.27 19.29
N PRO A 137 -20.27 7.79 19.31
CA PRO A 137 -19.49 7.95 18.09
C PRO A 137 -19.34 6.61 17.36
N VAL A 138 -19.39 6.67 16.03
CA VAL A 138 -19.07 5.52 15.17
C VAL A 138 -17.59 5.52 14.83
N ASN A 139 -17.00 4.32 14.79
CA ASN A 139 -15.58 4.09 14.49
C ASN A 139 -15.32 4.25 12.99
N GLY A 140 -15.15 3.17 12.23
CA GLY A 140 -15.05 3.22 10.78
C GLY A 140 -16.33 3.74 10.14
N ILE A 141 -16.19 4.62 9.15
CA ILE A 141 -17.29 5.07 8.29
C ILE A 141 -16.93 4.89 6.81
N VAL A 142 -17.95 4.66 5.98
CA VAL A 142 -17.79 4.51 4.53
C VAL A 142 -19.00 5.05 3.78
N ALA A 143 -18.76 5.84 2.73
CA ALA A 143 -19.82 6.31 1.84
C ALA A 143 -20.35 5.20 0.92
N LEU A 144 -21.66 5.18 0.67
CA LEU A 144 -22.22 4.29 -0.33
C LEU A 144 -21.74 4.70 -1.74
N PRO A 145 -21.25 3.77 -2.57
CA PRO A 145 -20.68 4.11 -3.89
C PRO A 145 -21.63 4.86 -4.82
N HIS A 146 -22.93 4.52 -4.78
CA HIS A 146 -23.96 5.12 -5.64
C HIS A 146 -24.69 6.32 -5.03
N TYR A 147 -24.62 6.47 -3.70
CA TYR A 147 -25.33 7.50 -2.95
C TYR A 147 -24.39 8.07 -1.90
N LYS A 148 -23.36 8.81 -2.31
CA LYS A 148 -22.28 9.22 -1.40
C LYS A 148 -22.72 10.10 -0.23
N HIS A 149 -23.88 10.74 -0.31
CA HIS A 149 -24.52 11.47 0.82
C HIS A 149 -25.12 10.53 1.90
N ILE A 150 -25.10 9.22 1.66
CA ILE A 150 -25.47 8.19 2.63
C ILE A 150 -24.19 7.46 3.00
N ILE A 151 -23.85 7.51 4.29
CA ILE A 151 -22.71 6.78 4.83
C ILE A 151 -23.21 5.64 5.73
N LEU A 152 -22.40 4.60 5.83
CA LEU A 152 -22.49 3.57 6.86
C LEU A 152 -21.45 3.86 7.94
N GLY A 153 -21.77 3.58 9.20
CA GLY A 153 -20.86 3.75 10.33
C GLY A 153 -20.95 2.57 11.29
N ALA A 154 -19.81 2.15 11.83
CA ALA A 154 -19.69 1.07 12.79
C ALA A 154 -19.91 1.57 14.22
N ASP A 155 -21.04 1.23 14.85
CA ASP A 155 -21.23 1.40 16.30
C ASP A 155 -20.59 0.21 17.01
N SER A 156 -19.33 0.36 17.40
CA SER A 156 -18.53 -0.70 18.01
C SER A 156 -19.07 -1.15 19.37
N VAL A 157 -19.72 -0.26 20.12
CA VAL A 157 -20.23 -0.57 21.46
C VAL A 157 -21.50 -1.40 21.36
N ARG A 158 -22.42 -1.03 20.45
CA ARG A 158 -23.66 -1.79 20.23
C ARG A 158 -23.48 -2.98 19.29
N GLY A 159 -22.44 -2.99 18.47
CA GLY A 159 -22.22 -4.02 17.48
C GLY A 159 -23.20 -3.97 16.32
N GLU A 160 -23.46 -2.77 15.79
CA GLU A 160 -24.40 -2.58 14.69
C GLU A 160 -23.86 -1.59 13.66
N ILE A 161 -24.38 -1.68 12.43
CA ILE A 161 -24.06 -0.72 11.38
C ILE A 161 -25.19 0.31 11.31
N LEU A 162 -24.83 1.57 11.51
CA LEU A 162 -25.72 2.70 11.33
C LEU A 162 -25.67 3.19 9.89
N ARG A 163 -26.82 3.58 9.35
CA ARG A 163 -26.93 4.37 8.11
C ARG A 163 -27.24 5.81 8.48
N ILE A 164 -26.42 6.72 7.97
CA ILE A 164 -26.46 8.14 8.28
C ILE A 164 -26.61 8.92 6.97
N ASP A 165 -27.65 9.74 6.89
CA ASP A 165 -27.84 10.69 5.79
C ASP A 165 -27.13 12.00 6.12
N THR A 166 -26.10 12.35 5.34
CA THR A 166 -25.27 13.54 5.57
C THR A 166 -25.96 14.84 5.15
N THR A 167 -27.12 14.76 4.50
CA THR A 167 -27.92 15.91 4.08
C THR A 167 -29.00 16.23 5.10
N THR A 168 -29.64 15.21 5.65
CA THR A 168 -30.76 15.38 6.61
C THR A 168 -30.37 15.13 8.07
N GLY A 169 -29.18 14.60 8.33
CA GLY A 169 -28.74 14.16 9.66
C GLY A 169 -29.49 12.93 10.18
N LYS A 170 -30.23 12.21 9.35
CA LYS A 170 -31.04 11.07 9.81
C LYS A 170 -30.15 9.86 10.06
N VAL A 171 -30.16 9.37 11.30
CA VAL A 171 -29.45 8.16 11.72
C VAL A 171 -30.45 7.03 11.98
N ARG A 172 -30.15 5.83 11.45
CA ARG A 172 -30.90 4.61 11.75
C ARG A 172 -30.01 3.39 11.74
N VAL A 173 -30.38 2.37 12.50
CA VAL A 173 -29.76 1.05 12.36
C VAL A 173 -30.07 0.48 10.98
N ALA A 174 -29.05 0.04 10.27
CA ALA A 174 -29.15 -0.57 8.95
C ALA A 174 -28.92 -2.09 9.01
N ILE A 175 -27.97 -2.53 9.84
CA ILE A 175 -27.61 -3.94 9.94
C ILE A 175 -27.31 -4.28 11.40
N GLN A 176 -27.90 -5.38 11.86
CA GLN A 176 -27.56 -6.05 13.11
C GLN A 176 -27.16 -7.48 12.79
N ASP A 177 -26.04 -7.92 13.35
CA ASP A 177 -25.57 -9.29 13.24
C ASP A 177 -24.75 -9.64 14.49
N LYS A 178 -24.82 -10.89 14.93
CA LYS A 178 -24.05 -11.36 16.10
C LYS A 178 -22.54 -11.21 15.87
N GLU A 179 -22.06 -11.33 14.62
CA GLU A 179 -20.63 -11.20 14.32
C GLU A 179 -20.15 -9.74 14.38
N PHE A 180 -21.06 -8.78 14.51
CA PHE A 180 -20.74 -7.37 14.75
C PHE A 180 -20.69 -7.02 16.23
N THR A 181 -21.26 -7.83 17.11
CA THR A 181 -21.24 -7.54 18.55
C THR A 181 -19.85 -7.78 19.14
N PRO A 182 -19.48 -7.04 20.20
CA PRO A 182 -18.39 -7.47 21.06
C PRO A 182 -18.68 -8.85 21.66
N ILE A 183 -17.63 -9.50 22.16
CA ILE A 183 -17.78 -10.71 22.98
C ILE A 183 -18.21 -10.27 24.38
N VAL A 184 -19.17 -10.98 24.98
CA VAL A 184 -19.57 -10.75 26.37
C VAL A 184 -18.36 -10.96 27.28
N ASP A 185 -18.06 -9.98 28.13
CA ASP A 185 -16.86 -9.95 28.99
C ASP A 185 -15.54 -10.01 28.19
N GLY A 186 -15.56 -9.55 26.93
CA GLY A 186 -14.37 -9.34 26.10
C GLY A 186 -13.41 -8.33 26.72
N LEU A 187 -12.13 -8.44 26.36
CA LEU A 187 -11.07 -7.61 26.94
C LEU A 187 -11.20 -6.12 26.57
N TYR A 188 -11.73 -5.81 25.38
CA TYR A 188 -11.79 -4.44 24.86
C TYR A 188 -13.22 -3.88 24.83
N GLY A 189 -14.25 -4.73 24.75
CA GLY A 189 -15.65 -4.30 24.73
C GLY A 189 -16.07 -3.62 23.43
N LEU A 190 -15.32 -3.83 22.34
CA LEU A 190 -15.55 -3.24 21.02
C LEU A 190 -15.80 -4.33 19.98
N GLY A 191 -16.97 -4.28 19.34
CA GLY A 191 -17.37 -5.16 18.26
C GLY A 191 -16.85 -4.71 16.90
N VAL A 192 -17.76 -4.54 15.94
CA VAL A 192 -17.46 -4.06 14.58
C VAL A 192 -16.71 -2.73 14.63
N ASN A 193 -15.63 -2.61 13.88
CA ASN A 193 -14.74 -1.45 13.93
C ASN A 193 -14.51 -0.84 12.53
N GLY A 194 -13.40 -1.17 11.87
CA GLY A 194 -13.16 -0.77 10.49
C GLY A 194 -14.24 -1.33 9.57
N ILE A 195 -14.72 -0.51 8.63
CA ILE A 195 -15.62 -0.94 7.56
C ILE A 195 -15.22 -0.32 6.22
N LYS A 196 -15.30 -1.11 5.14
CA LYS A 196 -15.04 -0.67 3.76
C LYS A 196 -15.98 -1.40 2.80
N ILE A 197 -16.32 -0.77 1.68
CA ILE A 197 -17.12 -1.40 0.62
C ILE A 197 -16.19 -1.75 -0.54
N TYR A 198 -16.24 -3.02 -0.97
CA TYR A 198 -15.57 -3.47 -2.18
C TYR A 198 -16.53 -4.35 -2.98
N LYS A 199 -16.83 -3.92 -4.21
CA LYS A 199 -17.92 -4.46 -5.03
C LYS A 199 -19.24 -4.41 -4.23
N ASP A 200 -20.01 -5.49 -4.20
CA ASP A 200 -21.31 -5.57 -3.52
C ASP A 200 -21.22 -6.04 -2.05
N TYR A 201 -20.04 -5.94 -1.43
CA TYR A 201 -19.80 -6.42 -0.07
C TYR A 201 -19.36 -5.29 0.86
N LEU A 202 -19.94 -5.30 2.06
CA LEU A 202 -19.40 -4.59 3.21
C LEU A 202 -18.38 -5.51 3.88
N TYR A 203 -17.11 -5.10 3.86
CA TYR A 203 -16.04 -5.71 4.62
C TYR A 203 -15.95 -5.04 5.99
N PHE A 204 -15.57 -5.81 6.99
CA PHE A 204 -15.47 -5.32 8.36
C PHE A 204 -14.36 -6.02 9.15
N THR A 205 -13.83 -5.32 10.13
CA THR A 205 -13.11 -5.91 11.26
C THR A 205 -14.01 -5.94 12.48
N ASN A 206 -13.78 -6.90 13.37
CA ASN A 206 -14.33 -6.89 14.73
C ASN A 206 -13.19 -7.05 15.72
N THR A 207 -13.05 -6.05 16.60
CA THR A 207 -11.92 -5.90 17.52
C THR A 207 -11.89 -7.04 18.55
N ASP A 208 -12.96 -7.19 19.34
CA ASP A 208 -13.05 -8.22 20.39
C ASP A 208 -13.07 -9.64 19.83
N ARG A 209 -13.75 -9.84 18.69
CA ARG A 209 -13.81 -11.17 18.05
C ARG A 209 -12.53 -11.53 17.31
N GLN A 210 -11.64 -10.56 17.09
CA GLN A 210 -10.39 -10.70 16.34
C GLN A 210 -10.61 -11.28 14.94
N THR A 211 -11.63 -10.78 14.24
CA THR A 211 -12.03 -11.27 12.92
C THR A 211 -11.99 -10.19 11.86
N PHE A 212 -11.70 -10.63 10.63
CA PHE A 212 -11.98 -9.89 9.41
C PHE A 212 -12.99 -10.68 8.58
N GLY A 213 -14.04 -10.02 8.15
CA GLY A 213 -15.15 -10.66 7.44
C GLY A 213 -15.79 -9.75 6.42
N ARG A 214 -16.82 -10.27 5.76
CA ARG A 214 -17.65 -9.52 4.84
C ARG A 214 -19.10 -9.97 4.87
N MET A 215 -19.98 -9.17 4.31
CA MET A 215 -21.35 -9.56 4.01
C MET A 215 -21.83 -8.86 2.74
N LYS A 216 -22.73 -9.52 2.00
CA LYS A 216 -23.32 -8.89 0.81
C LYS A 216 -24.32 -7.82 1.21
N ILE A 217 -24.25 -6.67 0.56
CA ILE A 217 -25.17 -5.54 0.75
C ILE A 217 -25.84 -5.14 -0.56
N ASP A 218 -27.01 -4.51 -0.49
CA ASP A 218 -27.61 -3.82 -1.63
C ASP A 218 -27.01 -2.41 -1.81
N LYS A 219 -27.47 -1.69 -2.85
CA LYS A 219 -27.01 -0.32 -3.16
C LYS A 219 -27.34 0.72 -2.09
N LEU A 220 -28.25 0.41 -1.17
CA LEU A 220 -28.60 1.25 -0.03
C LEU A 220 -27.86 0.82 1.24
N GLY A 221 -27.06 -0.25 1.18
CA GLY A 221 -26.34 -0.79 2.33
C GLY A 221 -27.22 -1.64 3.26
N ASN A 222 -28.31 -2.24 2.77
CA ASN A 222 -29.07 -3.23 3.55
C ASN A 222 -28.40 -4.60 3.43
N LYS A 223 -28.52 -5.44 4.47
CA LYS A 223 -28.06 -6.84 4.46
C LYS A 223 -28.82 -7.65 3.41
N VAL A 224 -28.09 -8.35 2.53
CA VAL A 224 -28.64 -9.26 1.50
C VAL A 224 -28.09 -10.68 1.60
N GLY A 225 -26.99 -10.88 2.32
CA GLY A 225 -26.40 -12.20 2.56
C GLY A 225 -25.92 -12.36 4.00
N ASP A 226 -25.55 -13.60 4.34
CA ASP A 226 -24.96 -13.90 5.64
C ASP A 226 -23.55 -13.34 5.77
N VAL A 227 -23.08 -13.25 7.02
CA VAL A 227 -21.71 -12.87 7.32
C VAL A 227 -20.77 -14.02 7.00
N GLU A 228 -19.73 -13.73 6.24
CA GLU A 228 -18.62 -14.63 5.91
C GLU A 228 -17.36 -14.15 6.67
N ILE A 229 -16.84 -14.98 7.58
CA ILE A 229 -15.55 -14.70 8.23
C ILE A 229 -14.43 -15.22 7.32
N ILE A 230 -13.57 -14.30 6.87
CA ILE A 230 -12.47 -14.58 5.96
C ILE A 230 -11.21 -14.94 6.74
N TYR A 231 -10.99 -14.25 7.86
CA TYR A 231 -9.83 -14.44 8.70
C TYR A 231 -10.21 -14.29 10.18
N ARG A 232 -9.62 -15.12 11.02
CA ARG A 232 -9.69 -15.05 12.47
C ARG A 232 -8.29 -15.20 13.04
N LEU A 233 -7.91 -14.30 13.93
CA LEU A 233 -6.62 -14.40 14.61
C LEU A 233 -6.58 -15.62 15.52
N GLU A 234 -5.40 -16.21 15.69
CA GLU A 234 -5.20 -17.34 16.59
C GLU A 234 -5.58 -16.99 18.03
N LYS A 235 -6.23 -17.94 18.70
CA LYS A 235 -6.72 -17.78 20.07
C LYS A 235 -5.56 -17.47 21.02
N GLY A 236 -5.71 -16.45 21.85
CA GLY A 236 -4.72 -16.05 22.85
C GLY A 236 -3.74 -14.98 22.38
N SER A 237 -3.81 -14.54 21.12
CA SER A 237 -3.11 -13.33 20.69
C SER A 237 -3.69 -12.10 21.38
N LEU A 238 -2.83 -11.19 21.84
CA LEU A 238 -3.22 -9.88 22.39
C LEU A 238 -3.40 -8.81 21.29
N SER A 239 -3.11 -9.15 20.04
CA SER A 239 -3.22 -8.24 18.91
C SER A 239 -4.67 -8.22 18.42
N ILE A 240 -5.20 -7.05 18.06
CA ILE A 240 -6.61 -6.89 17.64
C ILE A 240 -6.70 -6.10 16.34
N PRO A 241 -7.59 -6.46 15.41
CA PRO A 241 -7.77 -5.71 14.18
C PRO A 241 -8.50 -4.39 14.46
N ASP A 242 -8.00 -3.31 13.89
CA ASP A 242 -8.60 -1.98 13.92
C ASP A 242 -9.16 -1.63 12.52
N ASP A 243 -8.85 -0.47 11.94
CA ASP A 243 -9.27 -0.13 10.58
C ASP A 243 -8.34 -0.70 9.49
N PHE A 244 -8.83 -0.69 8.25
CA PHE A 244 -8.17 -1.28 7.10
C PHE A 244 -8.52 -0.57 5.79
N ILE A 245 -7.75 -0.86 4.74
CA ILE A 245 -8.05 -0.48 3.35
C ILE A 245 -8.04 -1.70 2.43
N MET A 246 -8.85 -1.64 1.37
CA MET A 246 -8.90 -2.67 0.32
C MET A 246 -8.15 -2.20 -0.93
N ASP A 247 -7.34 -3.08 -1.54
CA ASP A 247 -6.77 -2.81 -2.86
C ASP A 247 -7.72 -3.23 -4.01
N LYS A 248 -7.31 -2.93 -5.25
CA LYS A 248 -8.08 -3.26 -6.46
C LYS A 248 -8.30 -4.77 -6.66
N ASN A 249 -7.45 -5.61 -6.07
CA ASN A 249 -7.51 -7.07 -6.19
C ASN A 249 -8.35 -7.70 -5.06
N GLY A 250 -8.89 -6.89 -4.13
CA GLY A 250 -9.66 -7.37 -3.00
C GLY A 250 -8.81 -7.86 -1.83
N ASN A 251 -7.52 -7.52 -1.78
CA ASN A 251 -6.72 -7.74 -0.59
C ASN A 251 -7.00 -6.62 0.44
N ALA A 252 -7.06 -6.99 1.72
CA ALA A 252 -7.18 -6.06 2.84
C ALA A 252 -5.82 -5.80 3.47
N TYR A 253 -5.53 -4.55 3.79
CA TYR A 253 -4.37 -4.12 4.57
C TYR A 253 -4.89 -3.60 5.91
N VAL A 254 -4.74 -4.41 6.95
CA VAL A 254 -5.39 -4.23 8.23
C VAL A 254 -4.35 -3.80 9.25
N GLY A 255 -4.62 -2.68 9.92
CA GLY A 255 -3.89 -2.28 11.11
C GLY A 255 -4.31 -3.22 12.24
N PHE A 256 -3.34 -3.94 12.79
CA PHE A 256 -3.55 -4.69 14.01
C PHE A 256 -2.92 -3.89 15.13
N TRP A 257 -3.76 -3.41 16.06
CA TRP A 257 -3.32 -2.83 17.31
C TRP A 257 -2.30 -3.80 17.94
N GLN A 258 -1.44 -3.22 18.78
CA GLN A 258 -0.14 -3.66 19.25
C GLN A 258 0.91 -3.08 18.29
N ASP A 259 1.24 -3.75 17.19
CA ASP A 259 2.41 -3.35 16.42
C ASP A 259 2.45 -3.83 14.95
N ARG A 260 1.34 -4.35 14.39
CA ARG A 260 1.38 -5.06 13.11
C ARG A 260 0.55 -4.43 11.99
N LEU A 261 1.09 -4.51 10.78
CA LEU A 261 0.32 -4.37 9.54
C LEU A 261 0.22 -5.74 8.88
N ILE A 262 -1.00 -6.21 8.65
CA ILE A 262 -1.26 -7.53 8.05
C ILE A 262 -2.03 -7.36 6.75
N LYS A 263 -1.54 -8.03 5.70
CA LYS A 263 -2.27 -8.20 4.45
C LYS A 263 -3.09 -9.48 4.49
N ILE A 264 -4.40 -9.40 4.33
CA ILE A 264 -5.30 -10.55 4.23
C ILE A 264 -5.78 -10.62 2.78
N ILE A 265 -5.54 -11.75 2.11
CA ILE A 265 -5.96 -11.95 0.72
C ILE A 265 -7.34 -12.63 0.67
N PRO A 266 -8.05 -12.64 -0.49
CA PRO A 266 -9.43 -13.10 -0.57
C PRO A 266 -9.70 -14.54 -0.09
N ASP A 267 -8.69 -15.42 -0.09
CA ASP A 267 -8.81 -16.81 0.37
C ASP A 267 -8.64 -16.98 1.90
N GLY A 268 -8.38 -15.88 2.62
CA GLY A 268 -8.17 -15.88 4.07
C GLY A 268 -6.73 -15.96 4.52
N LYS A 269 -5.75 -16.14 3.62
CA LYS A 269 -4.33 -16.13 3.99
C LYS A 269 -3.91 -14.74 4.46
N ALA A 270 -3.31 -14.69 5.65
CA ALA A 270 -2.73 -13.50 6.24
C ALA A 270 -1.21 -13.48 6.09
N ILE A 271 -0.65 -12.30 5.79
CA ILE A 271 0.77 -12.05 5.58
C ILE A 271 1.15 -10.82 6.41
N VAL A 272 2.05 -10.99 7.37
CA VAL A 272 2.59 -9.87 8.17
C VAL A 272 3.51 -9.04 7.27
N LEU A 273 3.17 -7.77 7.05
CA LEU A 273 3.97 -6.84 6.26
C LEU A 273 4.92 -6.03 7.14
N SER A 274 4.54 -5.74 8.38
CA SER A 274 5.36 -5.02 9.36
C SER A 274 4.97 -5.47 10.76
N GLU A 275 5.95 -5.52 11.67
CA GLU A 275 5.82 -5.89 13.08
C GLU A 275 6.88 -5.11 13.89
N GLY A 276 6.57 -4.77 15.14
CA GLY A 276 7.45 -4.05 16.08
C GLY A 276 7.67 -2.55 15.82
N LEU A 277 7.48 -2.07 14.58
CA LEU A 277 7.75 -0.67 14.25
C LEU A 277 6.57 0.28 14.58
N LEU A 278 5.34 -0.21 14.44
CA LEU A 278 4.15 0.64 14.46
C LEU A 278 3.63 0.80 15.89
N ALA A 279 3.53 2.02 16.40
CA ALA A 279 3.07 2.26 17.77
C ALA A 279 1.53 2.25 17.89
N GLY A 280 0.93 1.06 17.85
CA GLY A 280 -0.53 0.89 17.90
C GLY A 280 -1.20 1.40 16.62
N PRO A 281 -1.12 0.66 15.50
CA PRO A 281 -1.84 0.99 14.26
C PRO A 281 -3.34 1.13 14.49
N THR A 282 -3.93 2.24 14.02
CA THR A 282 -5.36 2.52 14.16
C THR A 282 -6.07 2.55 12.81
N SER A 283 -5.42 3.09 11.77
CA SER A 283 -5.98 3.12 10.42
C SER A 283 -4.94 3.04 9.31
N VAL A 284 -5.40 2.65 8.12
CA VAL A 284 -4.58 2.32 6.96
C VAL A 284 -5.23 2.89 5.71
N ILE A 285 -4.44 3.51 4.82
CA ILE A 285 -4.87 3.92 3.48
C ILE A 285 -3.81 3.58 2.44
N LEU A 286 -4.22 3.53 1.18
CA LEU A 286 -3.29 3.49 0.04
C LEU A 286 -3.00 4.91 -0.45
N SER A 287 -1.78 5.14 -0.93
CA SER A 287 -1.50 6.30 -1.78
C SER A 287 -2.43 6.29 -3.00
N ARG A 288 -2.65 7.45 -3.63
CA ARG A 288 -3.55 7.55 -4.79
C ARG A 288 -3.13 6.70 -5.99
N ASP A 289 -1.83 6.46 -6.15
CA ASP A 289 -1.29 5.55 -7.17
C ASP A 289 -1.26 4.07 -6.71
N ALA A 290 -1.71 3.79 -5.49
CA ALA A 290 -1.68 2.49 -4.82
C ALA A 290 -0.28 1.85 -4.74
N LYS A 291 0.80 2.63 -4.84
CA LYS A 291 2.20 2.17 -4.71
C LYS A 291 2.75 2.28 -3.29
N SER A 292 2.00 2.86 -2.36
CA SER A 292 2.36 2.95 -0.94
C SER A 292 1.16 2.65 -0.06
N VAL A 293 1.42 2.04 1.09
CA VAL A 293 0.49 1.98 2.21
C VAL A 293 0.92 3.02 3.23
N PHE A 294 0.00 3.89 3.65
CA PHE A 294 0.20 4.71 4.84
C PHE A 294 -0.55 4.09 6.00
N VAL A 295 0.12 3.97 7.13
CA VAL A 295 -0.45 3.53 8.41
C VAL A 295 -0.37 4.69 9.37
N VAL A 296 -1.47 4.98 10.06
CA VAL A 296 -1.49 5.92 11.17
C VAL A 296 -1.59 5.19 12.49
N THR A 297 -1.01 5.77 13.54
CA THR A 297 -0.86 5.11 14.83
C THR A 297 -1.31 6.00 15.99
N ALA A 298 -1.70 5.36 17.10
CA ALA A 298 -2.07 6.06 18.33
C ALA A 298 -0.86 6.52 19.16
N GLY A 299 0.37 6.10 18.81
CA GLY A 299 1.57 6.38 19.61
C GLY A 299 1.63 5.55 20.90
N GLN A 300 1.08 4.34 20.89
CA GLN A 300 0.98 3.46 22.05
C GLN A 300 1.69 2.12 21.80
N ASN A 301 2.03 1.40 22.87
CA ASN A 301 2.67 0.07 22.81
C ASN A 301 4.08 0.06 22.19
N ASN A 302 4.75 1.22 22.09
CA ASN A 302 6.13 1.33 21.68
C ASN A 302 6.82 2.46 22.45
N ASP A 303 7.75 2.10 23.34
CA ASP A 303 8.44 3.04 24.23
C ASP A 303 9.39 4.02 23.49
N ASN A 304 9.67 3.77 22.21
CA ASN A 304 10.54 4.63 21.39
C ASN A 304 9.78 5.77 20.71
N VAL A 305 8.46 5.85 20.90
CA VAL A 305 7.58 6.80 20.22
C VAL A 305 6.82 7.60 21.28
N SER A 306 6.70 8.91 21.09
CA SER A 306 6.05 9.82 22.04
C SER A 306 4.64 10.27 21.61
N GLY A 307 4.19 9.89 20.41
CA GLY A 307 2.85 10.15 19.91
C GLY A 307 2.54 9.47 18.57
N GLY A 308 1.44 9.86 17.94
CA GLY A 308 0.93 9.20 16.74
C GLY A 308 1.84 9.42 15.55
N GLN A 309 2.02 8.37 14.75
CA GLN A 309 2.90 8.36 13.59
C GLN A 309 2.09 8.33 12.30
N VAL A 310 2.67 8.87 11.22
CA VAL A 310 2.36 8.45 9.85
C VAL A 310 3.54 7.64 9.36
N VAL A 311 3.29 6.38 9.03
CA VAL A 311 4.31 5.44 8.56
C VAL A 311 3.98 5.03 7.14
N GLN A 312 4.94 5.16 6.24
CA GLN A 312 4.84 4.72 4.86
C GLN A 312 5.52 3.35 4.71
N GLY A 313 4.74 2.34 4.32
CA GLY A 313 5.27 1.14 3.72
C GLY A 313 5.24 1.29 2.21
N VAL A 314 6.36 1.03 1.53
CA VAL A 314 6.33 0.95 0.07
C VAL A 314 5.51 -0.28 -0.31
N HIS A 315 4.39 -0.04 -0.97
CA HIS A 315 3.53 -1.08 -1.50
C HIS A 315 4.03 -1.46 -2.89
N ASN A 316 5.09 -2.26 -2.91
CA ASN A 316 5.69 -2.85 -4.11
C ASN A 316 6.15 -4.28 -3.73
N LEU A 317 5.74 -5.37 -4.38
CA LEU A 317 5.07 -5.55 -5.67
C LEU A 317 4.15 -6.78 -5.52
N SER A 318 2.82 -6.65 -5.66
CA SER A 318 1.95 -7.84 -5.58
C SER A 318 2.25 -8.82 -6.73
N HIS A 319 1.86 -10.10 -6.63
CA HIS A 319 1.90 -11.04 -7.78
C HIS A 319 1.29 -10.44 -9.07
N ALA A 320 0.33 -9.51 -8.98
CA ALA A 320 -0.24 -8.83 -10.14
C ALA A 320 0.74 -7.89 -10.88
N ASN A 321 1.89 -7.56 -10.29
CA ASN A 321 2.96 -6.86 -11.01
C ASN A 321 3.78 -7.83 -11.83
N HIS A 322 3.79 -9.13 -11.52
CA HIS A 322 4.35 -10.15 -12.40
C HIS A 322 3.61 -10.22 -13.73
N ASP A 323 2.39 -9.68 -13.82
CA ASP A 323 1.55 -9.63 -15.02
C ASP A 323 1.70 -8.33 -15.84
N LEU A 324 2.45 -7.33 -15.33
CA LEU A 324 2.70 -6.08 -16.06
C LEU A 324 3.93 -6.27 -16.96
N PRO A 325 3.79 -6.25 -18.29
CA PRO A 325 4.93 -6.42 -19.19
C PRO A 325 5.87 -5.22 -19.11
N ASP A 326 7.16 -5.50 -18.97
CA ASP A 326 8.26 -4.53 -19.03
C ASP A 326 7.99 -3.20 -18.26
N PRO A 327 7.76 -3.26 -16.94
CA PRO A 327 7.38 -2.07 -16.17
C PRO A 327 8.54 -1.09 -16.02
N GLU A 328 8.19 0.19 -15.89
CA GLU A 328 9.10 1.28 -15.54
C GLU A 328 9.55 1.21 -14.06
N LEU A 329 10.60 1.96 -13.74
CA LEU A 329 11.00 2.23 -12.36
C LEU A 329 9.85 2.89 -11.58
N THR A 330 9.82 2.57 -10.29
CA THR A 330 8.97 3.31 -9.35
C THR A 330 9.67 4.59 -8.92
N PRO A 331 8.96 5.63 -8.42
CA PRO A 331 9.60 6.87 -7.96
C PRO A 331 10.72 6.65 -6.94
N LEU A 332 10.56 5.68 -6.03
CA LEU A 332 11.63 5.30 -5.10
C LEU A 332 12.81 4.60 -5.80
N GLY A 333 12.53 3.78 -6.82
CA GLY A 333 13.57 3.19 -7.65
C GLY A 333 14.38 4.25 -8.40
N GLU A 334 13.73 5.33 -8.84
CA GLU A 334 14.40 6.49 -9.44
C GLU A 334 15.30 7.20 -8.41
N GLU A 335 14.79 7.49 -7.21
CA GLU A 335 15.59 8.09 -6.12
C GLU A 335 16.80 7.22 -5.76
N GLN A 336 16.61 5.90 -5.66
CA GLN A 336 17.69 4.95 -5.36
C GLN A 336 18.73 4.89 -6.47
N ALA A 337 18.30 4.90 -7.73
CA ALA A 337 19.21 4.93 -8.87
C ALA A 337 20.03 6.23 -8.85
N GLN A 338 19.38 7.39 -8.66
CA GLN A 338 20.05 8.70 -8.57
C GLN A 338 21.06 8.78 -7.41
N ALA A 339 20.80 8.09 -6.30
CA ALA A 339 21.69 8.08 -5.14
C ALA A 339 22.90 7.12 -5.26
N LEU A 340 22.98 6.29 -6.31
CA LEU A 340 23.96 5.21 -6.41
C LEU A 340 25.41 5.70 -6.31
N THR A 341 25.79 6.70 -7.11
CA THR A 341 27.16 7.23 -7.12
C THR A 341 27.50 8.06 -5.88
N THR A 342 26.49 8.57 -5.18
CA THR A 342 26.68 9.21 -3.86
C THR A 342 27.02 8.17 -2.80
N LYS A 343 26.39 6.99 -2.87
CA LYS A 343 26.61 5.88 -1.95
C LYS A 343 27.90 5.11 -2.24
N PHE A 344 28.30 5.06 -3.51
CA PHE A 344 29.49 4.35 -3.99
C PHE A 344 30.33 5.28 -4.89
N PRO A 345 31.10 6.22 -4.30
CA PRO A 345 31.86 7.23 -5.04
C PRO A 345 32.87 6.65 -6.05
N GLU A 346 33.37 5.44 -5.82
CA GLU A 346 34.28 4.72 -6.71
C GLU A 346 33.68 4.43 -8.09
N LEU A 347 32.36 4.24 -8.15
CA LEU A 347 31.64 4.01 -9.40
C LEU A 347 31.48 5.29 -10.22
N ALA A 348 31.56 6.47 -9.60
CA ALA A 348 31.43 7.74 -10.30
C ALA A 348 32.59 7.97 -11.30
N ASN A 349 33.79 7.50 -10.97
CA ASN A 349 35.00 7.78 -11.74
C ASN A 349 35.48 6.59 -12.58
N ASN A 350 35.35 5.36 -12.10
CA ASN A 350 36.02 4.18 -12.68
C ASN A 350 35.15 3.32 -13.59
N VAL A 351 33.98 3.81 -14.02
CA VAL A 351 33.13 3.12 -15.00
C VAL A 351 33.54 3.49 -16.41
N GLU A 352 33.93 2.48 -17.19
CA GLU A 352 34.31 2.58 -18.60
C GLU A 352 33.25 1.99 -19.54
N LEU A 353 32.35 1.15 -19.02
CA LEU A 353 31.30 0.48 -19.78
C LEU A 353 30.05 0.29 -18.90
N ILE A 354 28.89 0.63 -19.44
CA ILE A 354 27.59 0.42 -18.79
C ILE A 354 26.78 -0.51 -19.69
N ILE A 355 26.63 -1.76 -19.27
CA ILE A 355 25.76 -2.73 -19.92
C ILE A 355 24.50 -2.87 -19.08
N SER A 356 23.34 -2.95 -19.72
CA SER A 356 22.07 -3.19 -19.06
C SER A 356 21.21 -4.19 -19.83
N SER A 357 20.32 -4.86 -19.12
CA SER A 357 19.19 -5.56 -19.75
C SER A 357 18.38 -4.56 -20.56
N PRO A 358 17.78 -4.95 -21.70
CA PRO A 358 16.95 -4.04 -22.47
C PRO A 358 15.58 -3.72 -21.85
N LEU A 359 15.29 -4.20 -20.64
CA LEU A 359 14.07 -3.87 -19.90
C LEU A 359 14.02 -2.38 -19.52
N GLN A 360 12.81 -1.79 -19.49
CA GLN A 360 12.61 -0.37 -19.21
C GLN A 360 13.23 0.05 -17.88
N ARG A 361 12.91 -0.68 -16.80
CA ARG A 361 13.44 -0.41 -15.46
C ARG A 361 14.98 -0.45 -15.40
N THR A 362 15.62 -1.35 -16.14
CA THR A 362 17.08 -1.55 -16.09
C THR A 362 17.80 -0.46 -16.89
N ILE A 363 17.24 -0.04 -18.03
CA ILE A 363 17.74 1.12 -18.78
C ILE A 363 17.55 2.40 -17.95
N GLN A 364 16.37 2.63 -17.36
CA GLN A 364 16.14 3.80 -16.51
C GLN A 364 17.08 3.86 -15.30
N THR A 365 17.32 2.71 -14.66
CA THR A 365 18.28 2.61 -13.55
C THR A 365 19.68 3.05 -13.99
N ALA A 366 20.16 2.52 -15.12
CA ALA A 366 21.48 2.86 -15.65
C ALA A 366 21.60 4.36 -15.97
N LEU A 367 20.60 4.93 -16.64
CA LEU A 367 20.55 6.34 -17.02
C LEU A 367 20.56 7.27 -15.80
N LEU A 368 19.77 6.94 -14.78
CA LEU A 368 19.65 7.74 -13.55
C LEU A 368 20.87 7.61 -12.64
N ALA A 369 21.54 6.46 -12.65
CA ALA A 369 22.70 6.22 -11.80
C ALA A 369 23.97 6.93 -12.27
N PHE A 370 24.15 7.13 -13.59
CA PHE A 370 25.40 7.66 -14.14
C PHE A 370 25.23 8.92 -15.02
N PRO A 371 24.46 9.95 -14.61
CA PRO A 371 24.11 11.08 -15.45
C PRO A 371 25.33 11.85 -15.99
N LEU A 372 26.43 11.91 -15.21
CA LEU A 372 27.68 12.56 -15.62
C LEU A 372 28.44 11.79 -16.71
N LYS A 373 28.38 10.45 -16.71
CA LYS A 373 29.03 9.61 -17.73
C LYS A 373 28.37 9.78 -19.10
N PHE A 374 27.04 9.88 -19.11
CA PHE A 374 26.28 10.13 -20.34
C PHE A 374 26.47 11.54 -20.88
N LYS A 375 26.59 12.56 -20.01
CA LYS A 375 27.03 13.91 -20.41
C LYS A 375 28.43 13.91 -21.03
N ALA A 376 29.30 12.99 -20.63
CA ALA A 376 30.63 12.79 -21.20
C ALA A 376 30.63 11.95 -22.48
N GLY A 377 29.47 11.58 -23.02
CA GLY A 377 29.34 10.87 -24.31
C GLY A 377 29.28 9.35 -24.21
N MET A 378 29.27 8.77 -23.00
CA MET A 378 29.02 7.34 -22.82
C MET A 378 27.59 6.97 -23.22
N GLN A 379 27.35 5.70 -23.52
CA GLN A 379 26.02 5.16 -23.78
C GLN A 379 25.77 3.92 -22.91
N VAL A 380 24.50 3.64 -22.61
CA VAL A 380 24.08 2.35 -22.08
C VAL A 380 24.05 1.36 -23.24
N LEU A 381 24.83 0.29 -23.15
CA LEU A 381 24.76 -0.81 -24.11
C LEU A 381 23.67 -1.79 -23.66
N ALA A 382 22.53 -1.78 -24.33
CA ALA A 382 21.44 -2.70 -24.06
C ALA A 382 21.74 -4.06 -24.70
N TRP A 383 21.92 -5.10 -23.87
CA TRP A 383 22.32 -6.44 -24.34
C TRP A 383 21.33 -7.50 -23.86
N SER A 384 20.74 -8.24 -24.80
CA SER A 384 19.72 -9.25 -24.51
C SER A 384 20.21 -10.38 -23.59
N GLU A 385 21.49 -10.75 -23.62
CA GLU A 385 22.04 -11.84 -22.79
C GLU A 385 22.06 -11.51 -21.29
N VAL A 386 22.01 -10.23 -20.90
CA VAL A 386 21.96 -9.84 -19.48
C VAL A 386 20.53 -9.63 -18.97
N GLN A 387 19.53 -10.12 -19.70
CA GLN A 387 18.14 -10.09 -19.27
C GLN A 387 17.90 -10.96 -18.03
N GLU A 388 16.91 -10.58 -17.24
CA GLU A 388 16.47 -11.34 -16.07
C GLU A 388 16.01 -12.75 -16.47
N ALA A 389 16.40 -13.77 -15.69
CA ALA A 389 16.26 -15.18 -16.09
C ALA A 389 14.85 -15.76 -15.86
N SER A 390 13.96 -15.06 -15.14
CA SER A 390 12.63 -15.59 -14.81
C SER A 390 11.67 -15.52 -15.99
N ASP A 391 10.66 -16.38 -16.04
CA ASP A 391 9.60 -16.39 -17.06
C ASP A 391 8.37 -15.54 -16.69
N LEU A 392 8.48 -14.69 -15.67
CA LEU A 392 7.41 -13.78 -15.27
C LEU A 392 7.14 -12.72 -16.37
N ILE A 393 5.88 -12.28 -16.52
CA ILE A 393 5.51 -11.31 -17.56
C ILE A 393 6.22 -9.97 -17.32
N CYS A 394 6.50 -9.59 -16.07
CA CYS A 394 7.33 -8.42 -15.76
C CYS A 394 8.77 -8.52 -16.23
N ASP A 395 9.29 -9.73 -16.46
CA ASP A 395 10.66 -9.96 -16.93
C ASP A 395 10.70 -10.19 -18.44
N THR A 396 9.53 -10.12 -19.08
CA THR A 396 9.35 -10.14 -20.54
C THR A 396 9.50 -8.72 -21.06
N GLY A 397 10.43 -8.53 -22.00
CA GLY A 397 10.74 -7.23 -22.57
C GLY A 397 9.74 -6.70 -23.58
N SER A 398 9.88 -5.44 -23.95
CA SER A 398 9.18 -4.87 -25.10
C SER A 398 9.82 -5.25 -26.43
N GLN A 399 9.05 -5.15 -27.53
CA GLN A 399 9.61 -5.29 -28.87
C GLN A 399 10.65 -4.18 -29.12
N LEU A 400 11.63 -4.47 -29.99
CA LEU A 400 12.71 -3.52 -30.28
C LEU A 400 12.22 -2.13 -30.74
N PRO A 401 11.21 -2.00 -31.63
CA PRO A 401 10.69 -0.70 -32.02
C PRO A 401 10.08 0.08 -30.85
N ASP A 402 9.41 -0.62 -29.93
CA ASP A 402 8.74 0.01 -28.78
C ASP A 402 9.75 0.53 -27.76
N ILE A 403 10.77 -0.26 -27.44
CA ILE A 403 11.81 0.16 -26.49
C ILE A 403 12.67 1.28 -27.06
N GLN A 404 12.97 1.23 -28.37
CA GLN A 404 13.68 2.32 -29.07
C GLN A 404 12.86 3.61 -29.08
N ALA A 405 11.54 3.53 -29.30
CA ALA A 405 10.67 4.69 -29.26
C ALA A 405 10.61 5.32 -27.86
N ARG A 406 10.55 4.50 -26.79
CA ARG A 406 10.51 4.98 -25.40
C ARG A 406 11.76 5.72 -24.98
N PHE A 407 12.93 5.23 -25.38
CA PHE A 407 14.22 5.85 -25.06
C PHE A 407 14.77 6.70 -26.22
N HIS A 408 13.91 7.11 -27.15
CA HIS A 408 14.32 7.92 -28.29
C HIS A 408 14.96 9.24 -27.81
N GLY A 409 16.18 9.51 -28.30
CA GLY A 409 16.95 10.71 -27.92
C GLY A 409 17.74 10.56 -26.62
N LEU A 410 17.69 9.40 -25.95
CA LEU A 410 18.55 9.08 -24.81
C LEU A 410 19.78 8.26 -25.27
N PRO A 411 20.89 8.29 -24.51
CA PRO A 411 22.15 7.67 -24.90
C PRO A 411 22.13 6.16 -24.62
N VAL A 412 21.33 5.44 -25.39
CA VAL A 412 21.17 3.99 -25.30
C VAL A 412 21.51 3.38 -26.66
N ASP A 413 22.49 2.49 -26.68
CA ASP A 413 22.83 1.68 -27.84
C ASP A 413 22.07 0.35 -27.78
N PHE A 414 21.25 0.11 -28.79
CA PHE A 414 20.41 -1.08 -28.95
C PHE A 414 21.02 -2.12 -29.91
N SER A 415 22.29 -1.95 -30.32
CA SER A 415 22.97 -2.79 -31.32
C SER A 415 23.13 -4.27 -30.94
N LEU A 416 23.10 -4.58 -29.63
CA LEU A 416 23.23 -5.94 -29.11
C LEU A 416 21.88 -6.57 -28.68
N ILE A 417 20.77 -6.03 -29.18
CA ILE A 417 19.47 -6.66 -29.00
C ILE A 417 19.20 -7.61 -30.15
N GLU A 418 19.12 -8.89 -29.84
CA GLU A 418 18.73 -9.92 -30.80
C GLU A 418 17.25 -9.75 -31.22
N PRO A 419 16.91 -10.10 -32.47
CA PRO A 419 15.51 -10.25 -32.88
C PRO A 419 14.77 -11.18 -31.93
N ASP A 420 13.54 -10.82 -31.58
CA ASP A 420 12.67 -11.61 -30.70
C ASP A 420 13.21 -11.87 -29.28
N TRP A 421 14.18 -11.08 -28.79
CA TRP A 421 14.74 -11.21 -27.43
C TRP A 421 13.68 -11.22 -26.31
N TYR A 422 12.54 -10.57 -26.56
CA TYR A 422 11.43 -10.50 -25.62
C TYR A 422 10.65 -11.82 -25.49
N LEU A 423 10.82 -12.78 -26.42
CA LEU A 423 10.17 -14.09 -26.37
C LEU A 423 10.97 -15.05 -25.46
N LYS A 424 10.43 -15.33 -24.27
CA LYS A 424 11.01 -16.34 -23.37
C LYS A 424 10.58 -17.74 -23.82
N MET A 425 11.44 -18.45 -24.53
CA MET A 425 11.22 -19.87 -24.78
C MET A 425 11.41 -20.63 -23.46
N THR A 426 10.41 -21.42 -23.06
CA THR A 426 10.45 -22.25 -21.85
C THR A 426 11.69 -23.15 -21.85
N GLY A 427 12.63 -22.85 -20.95
CA GLY A 427 13.55 -23.84 -20.41
C GLY A 427 15.01 -23.87 -20.87
N LEU A 428 15.48 -23.04 -21.82
CA LEU A 428 16.90 -23.05 -22.24
C LEU A 428 17.38 -21.65 -22.65
N MET A 429 18.55 -21.25 -22.13
CA MET A 429 19.22 -20.02 -22.58
C MET A 429 19.46 -20.05 -24.10
N PRO A 430 19.21 -18.95 -24.84
CA PRO A 430 19.34 -18.90 -26.30
C PRO A 430 20.72 -19.30 -26.83
N SER A 431 21.77 -19.00 -26.06
CA SER A 431 23.16 -19.27 -26.41
C SER A 431 23.54 -20.78 -26.40
N ILE A 432 22.77 -21.64 -25.71
CA ILE A 432 23.04 -23.09 -25.65
C ILE A 432 22.43 -23.84 -26.84
N LEU A 433 21.37 -23.32 -27.47
CA LEU A 433 20.69 -23.96 -28.60
C LEU A 433 21.42 -23.78 -29.96
N LYS A 434 22.25 -22.74 -30.11
CA LYS A 434 23.06 -22.55 -31.33
C LYS A 434 24.20 -23.56 -31.49
N GLN A 435 24.67 -24.19 -30.41
CA GLN A 435 25.66 -25.27 -30.51
C GLN A 435 25.04 -26.63 -30.92
N LEU A 436 23.73 -26.79 -30.80
CA LEU A 436 23.03 -28.06 -31.07
C LEU A 436 22.25 -28.10 -32.39
N THR A 437 22.24 -27.00 -33.16
CA THR A 437 21.46 -26.88 -34.40
C THR A 437 22.29 -26.44 -35.62
N GLY A 438 23.54 -26.89 -35.69
CA GLY A 438 24.32 -26.86 -36.93
C GLY A 438 23.79 -27.88 -37.95
N PRO A 439 23.85 -27.61 -39.27
CA PRO A 439 23.17 -28.41 -40.27
C PRO A 439 23.96 -29.68 -40.58
N THR A 440 23.63 -30.81 -39.93
CA THR A 440 23.96 -32.11 -40.53
C THR A 440 22.99 -33.23 -40.11
N VAL A 441 22.40 -33.82 -41.14
CA VAL A 441 21.83 -35.18 -41.24
C VAL A 441 20.38 -35.39 -40.79
N ARG A 442 19.50 -35.35 -41.80
CA ARG A 442 18.26 -36.13 -41.89
C ARG A 442 18.54 -37.64 -41.77
N SER A 443 17.74 -38.33 -40.96
CA SER A 443 17.23 -39.73 -41.07
C SER A 443 17.18 -40.32 -39.66
N ALA A 444 16.14 -40.98 -39.16
CA ALA A 444 15.02 -41.64 -39.79
C ALA A 444 13.81 -41.72 -38.83
N LEU A 445 12.68 -42.06 -39.44
CA LEU A 445 11.36 -42.39 -38.89
C LEU A 445 11.35 -43.22 -37.58
N LEU A 446 10.39 -42.86 -36.71
CA LEU A 446 9.48 -43.65 -35.83
C LEU A 446 9.74 -45.16 -35.63
N PRO A 447 9.35 -45.76 -34.49
CA PRO A 447 8.29 -45.35 -33.55
C PRO A 447 8.74 -44.82 -32.18
#